data_AF-A0A6L7I0R6-F1
#
_entry.id   AF-A0A6L7I0R6-F1
#
_cell.length_a   1.000
_cell.length_b   1.000
_cell.length_c   1.000
_cell.angle_alpha   90.00
_cell.angle_beta   90.00
_cell.angle_gamma   90.00
#
_symmetry.space_group_name_H-M   'P 1'
#
loop_
_entity.id
_entity.type
_entity.pdbx_description
1 polymer ?
#
loop_
_entity_poly.entity_id
_entity_poly.type
_entity_poly.pdbx_seq_one_letter_code
_entity_poly.pdbx_strand_id
1 'polypeptide(L)'
;MDNLKNSIMALAASAKVQEALYPSFSAVGDELVLEFGECLDNLKVSDLTPEQAASIEALDVFIIQHSGTQFSAMYLENSALYENPNWDEIRSLAKLVAKEMGWSLSEPVKQKHRIVTG
;
A
#
# COMPACT_ATOMS: atom_id res chain seq x y z
N MET A 1 -2.17 1.97 -14.88
CA MET A 1 -2.52 2.96 -13.83
C MET A 1 -3.59 2.46 -12.88
N ASP A 2 -4.61 1.72 -13.33
CA ASP A 2 -5.68 1.24 -12.43
C ASP A 2 -5.18 0.38 -11.25
N ASN A 3 -4.19 -0.50 -11.48
CA ASN A 3 -3.59 -1.31 -10.41
C ASN A 3 -2.89 -0.44 -9.35
N LEU A 4 -2.07 0.53 -9.78
CA LEU A 4 -1.43 1.48 -8.88
C LEU A 4 -2.47 2.29 -8.10
N LYS A 5 -3.52 2.77 -8.77
CA LYS A 5 -4.62 3.48 -8.10
C LYS A 5 -5.26 2.60 -7.03
N ASN A 6 -5.58 1.34 -7.33
CA ASN A 6 -6.17 0.42 -6.36
C ASN A 6 -5.25 0.17 -5.16
N SER A 7 -3.95 -0.05 -5.42
CA SER A 7 -2.94 -0.24 -4.37
C SER A 7 -2.81 0.98 -3.47
N ILE A 8 -2.78 2.19 -4.04
CA ILE A 8 -2.78 3.45 -3.28
C ILE A 8 -4.06 3.61 -2.45
N MET A 9 -5.24 3.28 -3.00
CA MET A 9 -6.48 3.29 -2.21
C MET A 9 -6.43 2.29 -1.05
N ALA A 10 -5.83 1.12 -1.27
CA ALA A 10 -5.66 0.10 -0.24
C ALA A 10 -4.73 0.56 0.88
N LEU A 11 -3.58 1.14 0.56
CA LEU A 11 -2.67 1.72 1.54
C LEU A 11 -3.27 2.92 2.29
N ALA A 12 -4.07 3.74 1.60
CA ALA A 12 -4.73 4.92 2.18
C ALA A 12 -5.93 4.59 3.09
N ALA A 13 -6.49 3.38 2.99
CA ALA A 13 -7.70 2.98 3.68
C ALA A 13 -7.48 2.80 5.20
N SER A 14 -8.58 2.74 5.96
CA SER A 14 -8.51 2.45 7.39
C SER A 14 -8.06 1.02 7.66
N ALA A 15 -7.53 0.76 8.86
CA ALA A 15 -7.13 -0.59 9.30
C ALA A 15 -8.21 -1.64 9.04
N LYS A 16 -9.47 -1.30 9.36
CA LYS A 16 -10.62 -2.19 9.15
C LYS A 16 -10.86 -2.52 7.67
N VAL A 17 -10.73 -1.53 6.80
CA VAL A 17 -10.89 -1.76 5.35
C VAL A 17 -9.72 -2.57 4.81
N GLN A 18 -8.50 -2.22 5.21
CA GLN A 18 -7.28 -2.95 4.86
C GLN A 18 -7.37 -4.43 5.23
N GLU A 19 -7.73 -4.73 6.48
CA GLU A 19 -7.90 -6.11 6.94
C GLU A 19 -8.98 -6.87 6.15
N ALA A 20 -10.09 -6.20 5.79
CA ALA A 20 -11.19 -6.82 5.06
C ALA A 20 -10.92 -7.06 3.56
N LEU A 21 -9.81 -6.56 3.02
CA LEU A 21 -9.41 -6.77 1.62
C LEU A 21 -8.94 -8.19 1.35
N TYR A 22 -8.41 -8.86 2.38
CA TYR A 22 -7.79 -10.18 2.28
C TYR A 22 -8.51 -11.19 3.19
N PRO A 23 -8.30 -12.50 2.99
CA PRO A 23 -8.75 -13.51 3.93
C PRO A 23 -8.06 -13.38 5.28
N SER A 24 -8.71 -13.90 6.32
CA SER A 24 -8.25 -13.79 7.71
C SER A 24 -6.92 -14.49 8.01
N PHE A 25 -6.40 -15.33 7.12
CA PHE A 25 -5.13 -16.02 7.29
C PHE A 25 -3.94 -15.28 6.64
N SER A 26 -4.19 -14.22 5.87
CA SER A 26 -3.15 -13.43 5.22
C SER A 26 -2.44 -12.52 6.23
N ALA A 27 -1.14 -12.33 6.03
CA ALA A 27 -0.39 -11.23 6.60
C ALA A 27 -0.72 -9.96 5.82
N VAL A 28 -1.80 -9.27 6.20
CA VAL A 28 -2.40 -8.20 5.38
C VAL A 28 -1.42 -7.07 5.12
N GLY A 29 -0.61 -6.72 6.13
CA GLY A 29 0.38 -5.67 5.99
C GLY A 29 1.41 -5.98 4.91
N ASP A 30 1.88 -7.23 4.84
CA ASP A 30 2.83 -7.72 3.85
C ASP A 30 2.22 -7.72 2.44
N GLU A 31 1.00 -8.23 2.29
CA GLU A 31 0.28 -8.24 1.00
C GLU A 31 0.09 -6.82 0.43
N LEU A 32 -0.28 -5.85 1.28
CA LEU A 32 -0.48 -4.46 0.87
C LEU A 32 0.78 -3.83 0.29
N VAL A 33 1.93 -4.00 0.95
CA VAL A 33 3.20 -3.42 0.48
C VAL A 33 3.78 -4.19 -0.71
N LEU A 34 3.56 -5.51 -0.78
CA LEU A 34 3.97 -6.32 -1.92
C LEU A 34 3.22 -5.90 -3.19
N GLU A 35 1.90 -5.73 -3.12
CA GLU A 35 1.11 -5.27 -4.26
C GLU A 35 1.51 -3.87 -4.74
N PHE A 36 1.84 -2.98 -3.80
CA PHE A 36 2.37 -1.66 -4.12
C PHE A 36 3.71 -1.76 -4.85
N GLY A 37 4.66 -2.55 -4.34
CA GLY A 37 5.94 -2.80 -4.98
C GLY A 37 5.79 -3.34 -6.40
N GLU A 38 4.93 -4.35 -6.62
CA GLU A 38 4.63 -4.89 -7.96
C GLU A 38 4.09 -3.80 -8.92
N CYS A 39 3.31 -2.85 -8.40
CA CYS A 39 2.82 -1.74 -9.22
C CYS A 39 3.94 -0.77 -9.61
N LEU A 40 4.92 -0.54 -8.73
CA LEU A 40 6.07 0.33 -8.99
C LEU A 40 7.01 -0.26 -10.05
N ASP A 41 7.24 -1.57 -10.03
CA ASP A 41 8.08 -2.26 -11.02
C ASP A 41 7.59 -2.05 -12.47
N ASN A 42 6.28 -1.82 -12.62
CA ASN A 42 5.62 -1.60 -13.91
C ASN A 42 5.41 -0.12 -14.24
N LEU A 43 5.74 0.79 -13.34
CA LEU A 43 5.49 2.22 -13.47
C LEU A 43 6.60 2.90 -14.28
N LYS A 44 6.21 3.63 -15.32
CA LYS A 44 7.14 4.47 -16.08
C LYS A 44 7.16 5.87 -15.48
N VAL A 45 8.29 6.25 -14.89
CA VAL A 45 8.48 7.58 -14.28
C VAL A 45 8.26 8.72 -15.29
N SER A 46 8.52 8.47 -16.58
CA SER A 46 8.26 9.44 -17.67
C SER A 46 6.78 9.85 -17.79
N ASP A 47 5.87 9.05 -17.24
CA ASP A 47 4.42 9.27 -17.35
C ASP A 47 3.88 10.13 -16.18
N LEU A 48 4.76 10.54 -15.25
CA LEU A 48 4.43 11.28 -14.04
C LEU A 48 4.94 12.72 -14.10
N THR A 49 4.24 13.63 -13.42
CA THR A 49 4.83 14.93 -13.08
C THR A 49 5.89 14.75 -11.97
N PRO A 50 6.80 15.73 -11.80
CA PRO A 50 7.77 15.69 -10.70
C PRO A 50 7.13 15.54 -9.32
N GLU A 51 5.99 16.19 -9.07
CA GLU A 51 5.27 16.14 -7.80
C GLU A 51 4.64 14.76 -7.55
N GLN A 52 4.08 14.15 -8.60
CA GLN A 52 3.54 12.79 -8.55
C GLN A 52 4.64 11.78 -8.25
N ALA A 53 5.77 11.86 -8.98
CA ALA A 53 6.92 11.01 -8.77
C ALA A 53 7.49 11.16 -7.34
N ALA A 54 7.66 12.39 -6.87
CA ALA A 54 8.16 12.67 -5.52
C ALA A 54 7.22 12.14 -4.43
N SER A 55 5.89 12.24 -4.62
CA SER A 55 4.93 11.72 -3.65
C SER A 55 4.98 10.19 -3.54
N ILE A 56 5.14 9.50 -4.67
CA ILE A 56 5.27 8.03 -4.72
C ILE A 56 6.59 7.60 -4.10
N GLU A 57 7.68 8.29 -4.45
CA GLU A 57 9.01 8.03 -3.88
C GLU A 57 9.01 8.23 -2.36
N ALA A 58 8.35 9.25 -1.83
CA ALA A 58 8.26 9.47 -0.39
C ALA A 58 7.57 8.31 0.34
N LEU A 59 6.48 7.78 -0.22
CA LEU A 59 5.79 6.59 0.30
C LEU A 59 6.70 5.34 0.23
N ASP A 60 7.33 5.10 -0.92
CA ASP A 60 8.21 3.94 -1.12
C ASP A 60 9.42 3.97 -0.19
N VAL A 61 10.10 5.11 -0.11
CA VAL A 61 11.23 5.31 0.81
C VAL A 61 10.81 5.07 2.27
N PHE A 62 9.62 5.53 2.67
CA PHE A 62 9.13 5.28 4.03
C PHE A 62 8.96 3.78 4.30
N ILE A 63 8.35 3.04 3.37
CA ILE A 63 8.18 1.58 3.47
C ILE A 63 9.54 0.88 3.54
N ILE A 64 10.48 1.25 2.66
CA ILE A 64 11.84 0.69 2.63
C ILE A 64 12.59 0.96 3.93
N GLN A 65 12.50 2.17 4.49
CA GLN A 65 13.14 2.52 5.76
C GLN A 65 12.56 1.74 6.94
N HIS A 66 11.31 1.30 6.83
CA HIS A 66 10.62 0.47 7.81
C HIS A 66 10.55 -0.98 7.34
N SER A 67 11.57 -1.48 6.65
CA SER A 67 11.68 -2.87 6.20
C SER A 67 12.77 -3.65 6.95
N GLY A 68 12.74 -4.97 6.85
CA GLY A 68 13.69 -5.86 7.51
C GLY A 68 13.15 -6.47 8.80
N THR A 69 13.94 -7.36 9.41
CA THR A 69 13.47 -8.25 10.48
C THR A 69 12.97 -7.50 11.72
N GLN A 70 13.54 -6.33 12.03
CA GLN A 70 13.07 -5.53 13.18
C GLN A 70 11.65 -4.96 13.00
N PHE A 71 11.14 -4.87 11.77
CA PHE A 71 9.80 -4.39 11.47
C PHE A 71 8.84 -5.52 11.08
N SER A 72 9.28 -6.79 11.09
CA SER A 72 8.47 -7.94 10.64
C SER A 72 7.08 -8.00 11.28
N ALA A 73 6.98 -7.79 12.59
CA ALA A 73 5.70 -7.78 13.30
C ALA A 73 4.69 -6.76 12.73
N MET A 74 5.17 -5.59 12.25
CA MET A 74 4.31 -4.57 11.66
C MET A 74 3.55 -5.06 10.42
N TYR A 75 4.15 -5.97 9.64
CA TYR A 75 3.56 -6.47 8.39
C TYR A 75 2.90 -7.85 8.55
N LEU A 76 3.44 -8.68 9.45
CA LEU A 76 2.98 -10.06 9.65
C LEU A 76 1.83 -10.20 10.66
N GLU A 77 1.66 -9.23 11.57
CA GLU A 77 0.60 -9.25 12.58
C GLU A 77 -0.52 -8.27 12.21
N ASN A 78 -1.73 -8.78 11.92
CA ASN A 78 -2.84 -7.93 11.48
C ASN A 78 -3.30 -6.90 12.53
N SER A 79 -3.06 -7.14 13.83
CA SER A 79 -3.29 -6.15 14.89
C SER A 79 -2.44 -4.89 14.70
N ALA A 80 -1.25 -5.01 14.10
CA ALA A 80 -0.37 -3.88 13.85
C ALA A 80 -0.99 -2.83 12.91
N LEU A 81 -1.92 -3.22 12.03
CA LEU A 81 -2.68 -2.26 11.21
C LEU A 81 -3.40 -1.24 12.11
N TYR A 82 -3.90 -1.66 13.27
CA TYR A 82 -4.68 -0.81 14.17
C TYR A 82 -3.80 -0.04 15.17
N GLU A 83 -2.68 -0.63 15.56
CA GLU A 83 -1.91 -0.22 16.73
C GLU A 83 -0.57 0.45 16.39
N ASN A 84 0.02 0.13 15.23
CA ASN A 84 1.35 0.61 14.90
C ASN A 84 1.29 1.97 14.19
N PRO A 85 1.94 3.02 14.74
CA PRO A 85 1.89 4.38 14.19
C PRO A 85 2.49 4.49 12.78
N ASN A 86 3.37 3.57 12.38
CA ASN A 86 3.93 3.57 11.03
C ASN A 86 2.85 3.30 9.97
N TRP A 87 1.78 2.56 10.31
CA TRP A 87 0.65 2.37 9.41
C TRP A 87 -0.17 3.64 9.22
N ASP A 88 -0.24 4.52 10.23
CA ASP A 88 -0.88 5.83 10.07
C ASP A 88 -0.09 6.76 9.15
N GLU A 89 1.24 6.66 9.20
CA GLU A 89 2.12 7.39 8.29
C GLU A 89 2.00 6.85 6.85
N ILE A 90 2.02 5.53 6.65
CA ILE A 90 1.77 4.90 5.34
C ILE A 90 0.43 5.37 4.76
N ARG A 91 -0.65 5.36 5.56
CA ARG A 91 -1.96 5.85 5.12
C ARG A 91 -1.93 7.31 4.73
N SER A 92 -1.20 8.13 5.47
CA SER A 92 -1.11 9.58 5.23
C SER A 92 -0.35 9.88 3.95
N LEU A 93 0.79 9.21 3.74
CA LEU A 93 1.58 9.30 2.51
C LEU A 93 0.79 8.77 1.29
N ALA A 94 0.09 7.64 1.42
CA ALA A 94 -0.77 7.13 0.35
C ALA A 94 -1.92 8.09 -0.02
N LYS A 95 -2.53 8.76 0.97
CA LYS A 95 -3.53 9.82 0.70
C LYS A 95 -2.92 11.01 -0.02
N LEU A 96 -1.68 11.37 0.29
CA LEU A 96 -0.95 12.42 -0.42
C LEU A 96 -0.70 12.00 -1.88
N VAL A 97 -0.24 10.78 -2.13
CA VAL A 97 -0.12 10.24 -3.50
C VAL A 97 -1.44 10.35 -4.24
N ALA A 98 -2.55 9.89 -3.65
CA ALA A 98 -3.86 10.00 -4.28
C ALA A 98 -4.22 11.44 -4.65
N LYS A 99 -3.94 12.40 -3.77
CA LYS A 99 -4.18 13.83 -4.01
C LYS A 99 -3.34 14.35 -5.17
N GLU A 100 -2.04 14.10 -5.21
CA GLU A 100 -1.15 14.56 -6.30
C GLU A 100 -1.47 13.89 -7.65
N MET A 101 -1.99 12.66 -7.61
CA MET A 101 -2.52 11.97 -8.79
C MET A 101 -3.91 12.47 -9.23
N GLY A 102 -4.53 13.39 -8.50
CA GLY A 102 -5.88 13.89 -8.77
C GLY A 102 -6.98 12.84 -8.57
N TRP A 103 -6.72 11.80 -7.76
CA TRP A 103 -7.66 10.73 -7.48
C TRP A 103 -8.47 11.02 -6.23
N SER A 104 -9.80 10.91 -6.34
CA SER A 104 -10.66 10.88 -5.16
C SER A 104 -10.45 9.58 -4.39
N LEU A 105 -10.41 9.67 -3.06
CA LEU A 105 -10.39 8.49 -2.20
C LEU A 105 -11.67 7.68 -2.42
N SER A 106 -11.49 6.39 -2.67
CA SER A 106 -12.57 5.43 -2.94
C SER A 106 -12.22 4.11 -2.28
N GLU A 107 -13.23 3.27 -2.03
CA GLU A 107 -12.95 1.95 -1.48
C GLU A 107 -12.11 1.12 -2.45
N PRO A 108 -11.00 0.53 -1.97
CA PRO A 108 -10.19 -0.38 -2.76
C PRO A 108 -11.00 -1.62 -3.14
N VAL A 109 -10.78 -2.11 -4.35
CA VAL A 109 -11.37 -3.35 -4.82
C VAL A 109 -10.64 -4.53 -4.19
N LYS A 110 -11.41 -5.48 -3.63
CA LYS A 110 -10.86 -6.74 -3.13
C LYS A 110 -10.07 -7.44 -4.20
N GLN A 111 -8.87 -7.85 -3.83
CA GLN A 111 -7.99 -8.53 -4.76
C GLN A 111 -8.49 -9.97 -4.97
N LYS A 112 -8.64 -10.36 -6.24
CA LYS A 112 -8.96 -11.74 -6.57
C LYS A 112 -7.74 -12.57 -6.23
N HIS A 113 -7.91 -13.54 -5.34
CA HIS A 113 -6.85 -14.48 -4.98
C HIS A 113 -6.11 -14.99 -6.22
N ARG A 114 -4.79 -14.76 -6.27
CA ARG A 114 -3.92 -15.52 -7.17
C ARG A 114 -3.93 -16.95 -6.63
N ILE A 115 -4.68 -17.84 -7.28
CA ILE A 115 -4.53 -19.27 -7.04
C ILE A 115 -3.13 -19.63 -7.55
N VAL A 116 -2.17 -19.78 -6.64
CA VAL A 116 -0.89 -20.40 -6.98
C VAL A 116 -1.19 -21.89 -7.13
N THR A 117 -1.39 -22.35 -8.36
CA THR A 117 -1.31 -23.78 -8.65
C THR A 117 0.15 -24.16 -8.52
N GLY A 118 0.48 -24.89 -7.46
CA GLY A 118 1.79 -25.52 -7.26
C GLY A 118 2.08 -26.61 -8.27
#